data_AF-A0A971XBS4-F1
#
_entry.id   AF-A0A971XBS4-F1
#
_cell.length_a   1.000
_cell.length_b   1.000
_cell.length_c   1.000
_cell.angle_alpha   90.00
_cell.angle_beta   90.00
_cell.angle_gamma   90.00
#
_symmetry.space_group_name_H-M   'P 1'
#
loop_
_entity.id
_entity.type
_entity.pdbx_description
1 polymer ?
#
loop_
_entity_poly.entity_id
_entity_poly.type
_entity_poly.pdbx_seq_one_letter_code
_entity_poly.pdbx_strand_id
1 'polypeptide(L)'
;MEIIMKPKKRIALIAHDNMKDEMLEFVRDNEDILKQHELCGTGTTASIIRDRVGLEVKRYKSGPMGGDVQISGLIAEGDIDIVIFFWDPLSAQPHDPDIRALLRIAVLYDVPIATNRSTAYFILNSKFINSEFRRDVVDHSELMSKRKEEFEKLK
;
A
#
# COMPACT_ATOMS: atom_id res chain seq x y z
N MET A 1 3.03 -19.25 2.71
CA MET A 1 3.85 -18.92 1.52
C MET A 1 4.90 -17.90 1.92
N GLU A 2 6.18 -18.16 1.66
CA GLU A 2 7.24 -17.18 1.90
C GLU A 2 7.32 -16.20 0.73
N ILE A 3 7.32 -14.89 1.01
CA ILE A 3 7.60 -13.85 0.00
C ILE A 3 8.83 -13.06 0.43
N ILE A 4 9.82 -12.97 -0.47
CA ILE A 4 11.05 -12.20 -0.22
C ILE A 4 10.90 -10.79 -0.80
N MET A 5 10.96 -9.78 0.05
CA MET A 5 11.07 -8.38 -0.35
C MET A 5 12.53 -8.04 -0.59
N LYS A 6 12.84 -7.48 -1.76
CA LYS A 6 14.20 -7.06 -2.14
C LYS A 6 14.61 -5.78 -1.39
N PRO A 7 15.91 -5.42 -1.34
CA PRO A 7 16.37 -4.16 -0.74
C PRO A 7 15.68 -2.93 -1.33
N LYS A 8 15.54 -2.88 -2.67
CA LYS A 8 14.74 -1.88 -3.37
C LYS A 8 13.25 -2.22 -3.28
N LYS A 9 12.51 -1.46 -2.47
CA LYS A 9 11.07 -1.65 -2.23
C LYS A 9 10.21 -1.00 -3.32
N ARG A 10 9.02 -1.56 -3.56
CA ARG A 10 7.92 -0.92 -4.30
C ARG A 10 6.92 -0.33 -3.30
N ILE A 11 6.85 1.01 -3.23
CA ILE A 11 6.12 1.75 -2.21
C ILE A 11 4.92 2.47 -2.84
N ALA A 12 3.71 2.13 -2.39
CA ALA A 12 2.50 2.87 -2.74
C ALA A 12 2.30 4.07 -1.81
N LEU A 13 2.13 5.26 -2.38
CA LEU A 13 1.84 6.53 -1.70
C LEU A 13 0.41 6.96 -2.02
N ILE A 14 -0.46 7.00 -1.01
CA ILE A 14 -1.89 7.28 -1.14
C ILE A 14 -2.26 8.33 -0.10
N ALA A 15 -3.07 9.32 -0.49
CA ALA A 15 -3.54 10.35 0.43
C ALA A 15 -4.94 10.83 0.06
N HIS A 16 -5.83 10.97 1.05
CA HIS A 16 -7.08 11.72 0.87
C HIS A 16 -6.77 13.18 0.56
N ASP A 17 -7.73 13.91 0.00
CA ASP A 17 -7.52 15.29 -0.45
C ASP A 17 -6.99 16.19 0.68
N ASN A 18 -7.60 16.12 1.86
CA ASN A 18 -7.17 16.90 3.04
C ASN A 18 -5.81 16.48 3.62
N MET A 19 -5.27 15.32 3.20
CA MET A 19 -4.00 14.77 3.70
C MET A 19 -2.85 14.92 2.70
N LYS A 20 -3.10 15.53 1.54
CA LYS A 20 -2.10 15.67 0.46
C LYS A 20 -0.94 16.58 0.84
N ASP A 21 -1.20 17.65 1.59
CA ASP A 21 -0.14 18.54 2.05
C ASP A 21 0.77 17.84 3.07
N GLU A 22 0.18 17.07 4.00
CA GLU A 22 0.95 16.23 4.93
C GLU A 22 1.77 15.15 4.21
N MET A 23 1.20 14.52 3.17
CA MET A 23 1.93 13.57 2.32
C MET A 23 3.11 14.26 1.62
N LEU A 24 2.94 15.47 1.09
CA LEU A 24 4.01 16.21 0.43
C LEU A 24 5.14 16.58 1.40
N GLU A 25 4.82 17.04 2.60
CA GLU A 25 5.82 17.28 3.65
C GLU A 25 6.58 16.00 4.00
N PHE A 26 5.86 14.91 4.27
CA PHE A 26 6.46 13.63 4.58
C PHE A 26 7.41 13.15 3.46
N VAL A 27 6.99 13.30 2.20
CA VAL A 27 7.83 12.88 1.06
C VAL A 27 9.08 13.75 0.94
N ARG A 28 9.00 15.07 1.17
CA ARG A 28 10.17 15.96 1.17
C ARG A 28 11.14 15.62 2.29
N ASP A 29 10.63 15.41 3.50
CA ASP A 29 11.46 15.09 4.67
C ASP A 29 12.21 13.76 4.51
N ASN A 30 11.69 12.85 3.68
CA ASN A 30 12.24 11.51 3.47
C ASN A 30 12.69 11.26 2.01
N GLU A 31 12.92 12.32 1.24
CA GLU A 31 13.22 12.24 -0.19
C GLU A 31 14.43 11.34 -0.47
N ASP A 32 15.47 11.47 0.36
CA ASP A 32 16.72 10.72 0.24
C ASP A 32 16.54 9.20 0.36
N ILE A 33 15.56 8.76 1.15
CA ILE A 33 15.20 7.35 1.31
C ILE A 33 14.29 6.93 0.16
N LEU A 34 13.23 7.71 -0.09
CA LEU A 34 12.19 7.38 -1.06
C LEU A 34 12.75 7.28 -2.49
N LYS A 35 13.72 8.11 -2.88
CA LYS A 35 14.35 8.07 -4.21
C LYS A 35 15.13 6.78 -4.50
N GLN A 36 15.43 5.98 -3.47
CA GLN A 36 16.12 4.70 -3.62
C GLN A 36 15.15 3.56 -3.97
N HIS A 37 13.85 3.82 -3.93
CA HIS A 37 12.77 2.86 -4.08
C HIS A 37 11.92 3.13 -5.32
N GLU A 38 11.06 2.18 -5.68
CA GLU A 38 10.10 2.35 -6.77
C GLU A 38 8.80 2.89 -6.20
N LEU A 39 8.44 4.10 -6.58
CA LEU A 39 7.28 4.77 -6.03
C LEU A 39 6.11 4.67 -7.00
N CYS A 40 4.93 4.42 -6.44
CA CYS A 40 3.67 4.59 -7.16
C CYS A 40 2.62 5.24 -6.28
N GLY A 41 1.57 5.77 -6.89
CA GLY A 41 0.49 6.40 -6.12
C GLY A 41 -0.77 6.61 -6.95
N THR A 42 -1.86 6.92 -6.25
CA THR A 42 -3.15 7.18 -6.91
C THR A 42 -3.20 8.58 -7.50
N GLY A 43 -3.94 8.70 -8.61
CA GLY A 43 -4.28 9.91 -9.35
C GLY A 43 -3.51 11.18 -8.97
N THR A 44 -4.17 12.04 -8.20
CA THR A 44 -3.67 13.36 -7.82
C THR A 44 -2.45 13.28 -6.90
N THR A 45 -2.37 12.30 -6.00
CA THR A 45 -1.24 12.14 -5.07
C THR A 45 0.08 11.91 -5.82
N ALA A 46 0.10 11.01 -6.81
CA ALA A 46 1.28 10.80 -7.64
C ALA A 46 1.65 12.05 -8.45
N SER A 47 0.66 12.75 -9.00
CA SER A 47 0.89 13.98 -9.76
C SER A 47 1.51 15.09 -8.89
N ILE A 48 0.95 15.38 -7.72
CA ILE A 48 1.47 16.47 -6.88
C ILE A 48 2.88 16.19 -6.38
N ILE A 49 3.24 14.93 -6.11
CA ILE A 49 4.59 14.55 -5.66
C ILE A 49 5.59 14.79 -6.80
N ARG A 50 5.26 14.34 -8.01
CA ARG A 50 6.08 14.60 -9.21
C ARG A 50 6.28 16.09 -9.45
N ASP A 51 5.19 16.85 -9.42
CA ASP A 51 5.20 18.27 -9.78
C ASP A 51 5.89 19.14 -8.72
N ARG A 52 5.78 18.80 -7.43
CA ARG A 52 6.24 19.65 -6.32
C ARG A 52 7.49 19.16 -5.59
N VAL A 53 7.88 17.90 -5.77
CA VAL A 53 9.09 17.31 -5.15
C VAL A 53 10.05 16.82 -6.23
N GLY A 54 9.56 16.42 -7.41
CA GLY A 54 10.41 15.95 -8.51
C GLY A 54 10.77 14.46 -8.45
N LEU A 55 10.17 13.71 -7.52
CA LEU A 55 10.33 12.25 -7.48
C LEU A 55 9.51 11.57 -8.58
N GLU A 56 10.08 10.57 -9.22
CA GLU A 56 9.37 9.72 -10.18
C GLU A 56 8.38 8.79 -9.45
N VAL A 57 7.09 9.04 -9.62
CA VAL A 57 6.00 8.25 -9.02
C VAL A 57 5.08 7.74 -10.11
N LYS A 58 5.02 6.41 -10.29
CA LYS A 58 4.09 5.78 -11.23
C LYS A 58 2.65 6.09 -10.81
N ARG A 59 1.89 6.69 -11.72
CA ARG A 59 0.51 7.11 -11.48
C ARG A 59 -0.48 6.01 -11.82
N TYR A 60 -1.37 5.71 -10.88
CA TYR A 60 -2.58 4.91 -11.06
C TYR A 60 -3.83 5.81 -11.11
N LYS A 61 -5.03 5.23 -11.25
CA LYS A 61 -6.29 5.99 -11.17
C LYS A 61 -6.41 6.67 -9.80
N SER A 62 -7.27 7.69 -9.68
CA SER A 62 -7.62 8.22 -8.36
C SER A 62 -8.37 7.16 -7.55
N GLY A 63 -8.28 7.22 -6.22
CA GLY A 63 -8.99 6.31 -5.31
C GLY A 63 -10.46 6.11 -5.69
N PRO A 64 -11.26 7.19 -5.79
CA PRO A 64 -12.67 7.13 -6.20
C PRO A 64 -12.95 6.51 -7.58
N MET A 65 -11.94 6.46 -8.46
CA MET A 65 -12.05 5.86 -9.80
C MET A 65 -11.47 4.43 -9.86
N GLY A 66 -11.28 3.79 -8.70
CA GLY A 66 -10.76 2.43 -8.54
C GLY A 66 -9.24 2.34 -8.38
N GLY A 67 -8.55 3.44 -8.09
CA GLY A 67 -7.11 3.45 -7.83
C GLY A 67 -6.72 2.55 -6.66
N ASP A 68 -7.51 2.55 -5.59
CA ASP A 68 -7.23 1.75 -4.38
C ASP A 68 -7.37 0.25 -4.66
N VAL A 69 -8.31 -0.10 -5.54
CA VAL A 69 -8.49 -1.47 -6.05
C VAL A 69 -7.30 -1.88 -6.93
N GLN A 70 -6.76 -0.98 -7.76
CA GLN A 70 -5.54 -1.27 -8.53
C GLN A 70 -4.36 -1.57 -7.61
N ILE A 71 -4.15 -0.75 -6.57
CA ILE A 71 -3.09 -1.01 -5.59
C ILE A 71 -3.32 -2.33 -4.85
N SER A 72 -4.56 -2.63 -4.47
CA SER A 72 -4.91 -3.91 -3.83
C SER A 72 -4.59 -5.12 -4.71
N GLY A 73 -4.88 -5.03 -6.02
CA GLY A 73 -4.51 -6.07 -6.98
C GLY A 73 -2.99 -6.27 -7.04
N LEU A 74 -2.23 -5.18 -7.09
CA LEU A 74 -0.76 -5.24 -7.12
C LEU A 74 -0.20 -5.81 -5.81
N ILE A 75 -0.80 -5.54 -4.64
CA ILE A 75 -0.41 -6.22 -3.40
C ILE A 75 -0.57 -7.74 -3.54
N ALA A 76 -1.71 -8.18 -4.09
CA ALA A 76 -2.00 -9.60 -4.26
C ALA A 76 -1.08 -10.29 -5.29
N GLU A 77 -0.64 -9.55 -6.31
CA GLU A 77 0.34 -9.99 -7.31
C GLU A 77 1.78 -9.95 -6.78
N GLY A 78 1.99 -9.41 -5.57
CA GLY A 78 3.31 -9.24 -4.99
C GLY A 78 4.09 -8.11 -5.66
N ASP A 79 3.42 -7.11 -6.22
CA ASP A 79 3.93 -5.91 -6.89
C ASP A 79 3.95 -4.64 -6.02
N ILE A 80 3.54 -4.76 -4.76
CA ILE A 80 3.69 -3.73 -3.73
C ILE A 80 4.31 -4.35 -2.49
N ASP A 81 5.33 -3.69 -1.97
CA ASP A 81 6.10 -4.11 -0.81
C ASP A 81 5.71 -3.31 0.44
N ILE A 82 5.35 -2.03 0.28
CA ILE A 82 4.96 -1.13 1.38
C ILE A 82 3.82 -0.23 0.91
N VAL A 83 2.87 0.05 1.80
CA VAL A 83 1.81 1.06 1.57
C VAL A 83 1.93 2.17 2.61
N ILE A 84 1.96 3.41 2.16
CA ILE A 84 1.82 4.61 2.99
C ILE A 84 0.53 5.29 2.56
N PHE A 85 -0.48 5.23 3.42
CA PHE A 85 -1.81 5.76 3.16
C PHE A 85 -2.21 6.78 4.23
N PHE A 86 -2.10 8.07 3.92
CA PHE A 86 -2.64 9.12 4.79
C PHE A 86 -4.10 9.37 4.46
N TRP A 87 -4.97 8.70 5.21
CA TRP A 87 -6.41 8.82 5.09
C TRP A 87 -6.95 9.83 6.12
N ASP A 88 -7.98 10.58 5.74
CA ASP A 88 -8.70 11.51 6.61
C ASP A 88 -9.68 10.70 7.51
N PRO A 89 -9.49 10.69 8.84
CA PRO A 89 -10.33 9.91 9.75
C PRO A 89 -11.64 10.60 10.14
N LEU A 90 -11.83 11.88 9.78
CA LEU A 90 -12.99 12.69 10.17
C LEU A 90 -13.98 12.87 9.01
N SER A 91 -13.55 12.61 7.78
CA SER A 91 -14.39 12.76 6.58
C SER A 91 -14.78 11.41 6.00
N ALA A 92 -16.10 11.16 5.88
CA ALA A 92 -16.62 9.99 5.17
C ALA A 92 -16.19 10.05 3.69
N GLN A 93 -15.66 8.94 3.16
CA GLN A 93 -15.31 8.85 1.75
C GLN A 93 -16.34 8.04 0.96
N PRO A 94 -16.70 8.47 -0.26
CA PRO A 94 -17.58 7.68 -1.12
C PRO A 94 -16.97 6.33 -1.53
N HIS A 95 -15.65 6.17 -1.37
CA HIS A 95 -14.88 4.97 -1.67
C HIS A 95 -14.38 4.25 -0.39
N ASP A 96 -15.01 4.49 0.78
CA ASP A 96 -14.71 3.77 2.03
C ASP A 96 -14.67 2.22 1.89
N PRO A 97 -15.55 1.57 1.10
CA PRO A 97 -15.44 0.14 0.85
C PRO A 97 -14.10 -0.28 0.25
N ASP A 98 -13.53 0.53 -0.64
CA ASP A 98 -12.27 0.27 -1.31
C ASP A 98 -11.09 0.44 -0.34
N ILE A 99 -11.14 1.43 0.56
CA ILE A 99 -10.17 1.62 1.64
C ILE A 99 -10.12 0.38 2.53
N ARG A 100 -11.29 -0.13 2.95
CA ARG A 100 -11.37 -1.34 3.78
C ARG A 100 -10.83 -2.56 3.05
N ALA A 101 -11.10 -2.68 1.76
CA ALA A 101 -10.56 -3.76 0.93
C ALA A 101 -9.03 -3.69 0.85
N LEU A 102 -8.45 -2.50 0.65
CA LEU A 102 -7.00 -2.28 0.64
C LEU A 102 -6.35 -2.68 1.97
N LEU A 103 -6.89 -2.20 3.10
CA LEU A 103 -6.40 -2.56 4.43
C LEU A 103 -6.45 -4.08 4.67
N ARG A 104 -7.57 -4.72 4.32
CA ARG A 104 -7.74 -6.16 4.44
C ARG A 104 -6.73 -6.94 3.60
N ILE A 105 -6.47 -6.48 2.37
CA ILE A 105 -5.51 -7.11 1.46
C ILE A 105 -4.08 -6.95 1.98
N ALA A 106 -3.71 -5.77 2.51
CA ALA A 106 -2.41 -5.57 3.13
C ALA A 106 -2.17 -6.56 4.29
N VAL A 107 -3.18 -6.76 5.15
CA VAL A 107 -3.12 -7.77 6.24
C VAL A 107 -3.02 -9.18 5.68
N LEU A 108 -3.82 -9.52 4.67
CA LEU A 108 -3.84 -10.85 4.08
C LEU A 108 -2.48 -11.27 3.50
N TYR A 109 -1.75 -10.32 2.89
CA TYR A 109 -0.45 -10.55 2.27
C TYR A 109 0.74 -10.08 3.13
N ASP A 110 0.49 -9.77 4.41
CA ASP A 110 1.49 -9.31 5.37
C ASP A 110 2.35 -8.13 4.85
N VAL A 111 1.72 -7.19 4.14
CA VAL A 111 2.38 -5.98 3.63
C VAL A 111 2.41 -4.91 4.73
N PRO A 112 3.59 -4.36 5.08
CA PRO A 112 3.67 -3.20 5.95
C PRO A 112 2.83 -2.04 5.41
N ILE A 113 1.90 -1.58 6.24
CA ILE A 113 1.01 -0.47 5.91
C ILE A 113 1.05 0.59 7.01
N ALA A 114 1.36 1.82 6.62
CA ALA A 114 1.24 3.00 7.47
C ALA A 114 -0.03 3.77 7.12
N THR A 115 -0.92 3.92 8.08
CA THR A 115 -2.17 4.70 7.93
C THR A 115 -2.09 6.11 8.53
N ASN A 116 -0.90 6.50 9.00
CA ASN A 116 -0.59 7.82 9.55
C ASN A 116 0.92 8.11 9.41
N ARG A 117 1.30 9.36 9.62
CA ARG A 117 2.69 9.83 9.49
C ARG A 117 3.65 9.20 10.50
N SER A 118 3.21 8.96 11.74
CA SER A 118 4.04 8.32 12.77
C SER A 118 4.48 6.92 12.34
N THR A 119 3.54 6.06 11.96
CA THR A 119 3.84 4.70 11.47
C THR A 119 4.72 4.75 10.22
N ALA A 120 4.50 5.71 9.33
CA ALA A 120 5.30 5.87 8.11
C ALA A 120 6.78 6.16 8.41
N TYR A 121 7.07 7.02 9.39
CA TYR A 121 8.46 7.24 9.84
C TYR A 121 9.08 5.98 10.44
N PHE A 122 8.34 5.23 11.28
CA PHE A 122 8.85 3.97 11.83
C PHE A 122 9.19 2.96 10.73
N ILE A 123 8.34 2.86 9.70
CA ILE A 123 8.60 1.99 8.54
C ILE A 123 9.85 2.44 7.78
N LEU A 124 9.96 3.73 7.42
CA LEU A 124 11.10 4.22 6.63
C LEU A 124 12.43 4.22 7.42
N ASN A 125 12.40 4.28 8.75
CA ASN A 125 13.60 4.23 9.59
C ASN A 125 13.92 2.81 10.09
N SER A 126 13.13 1.81 9.70
CA SER A 126 13.43 0.42 10.01
C SER A 126 14.70 -0.03 9.31
N LYS A 127 15.51 -0.86 10.00
CA LYS A 127 16.68 -1.52 9.39
C LYS A 127 16.35 -2.33 8.13
N PHE A 128 15.07 -2.70 7.95
CA PHE A 128 14.58 -3.51 6.83
C PHE A 128 14.26 -2.70 5.57
N ILE A 129 14.21 -1.37 5.63
CA ILE A 129 13.84 -0.53 4.48
C ILE A 129 14.80 -0.75 3.30
N ASN A 130 16.09 -0.87 3.58
CA ASN A 130 17.18 -1.04 2.62
C ASN A 130 17.81 -2.44 2.64
N SER A 131 17.17 -3.42 3.27
CA SER A 131 17.62 -4.82 3.30
C SER A 131 16.57 -5.76 2.73
N GLU A 132 16.94 -7.01 2.50
CA GLU A 132 15.94 -8.06 2.29
C GLU A 132 15.09 -8.25 3.55
N PHE A 133 13.82 -8.58 3.34
CA PHE A 133 12.88 -8.92 4.40
C PHE A 133 11.99 -10.07 3.94
N ARG A 134 11.82 -11.08 4.79
CA ARG A 134 10.96 -12.23 4.53
C ARG A 134 9.60 -11.97 5.17
N ARG A 135 8.54 -12.05 4.36
CA ARG A 135 7.15 -12.07 4.81
C ARG A 135 6.66 -13.52 4.89
N ASP A 136 6.03 -13.86 6.01
CA ASP A 136 5.42 -15.16 6.23
C ASP A 136 3.91 -15.05 5.99
N VAL A 137 3.50 -15.19 4.73
CA VAL A 137 2.09 -15.08 4.35
C VAL A 137 1.36 -16.36 4.71
N VAL A 138 0.27 -16.23 5.46
CA VAL A 138 -0.57 -17.37 5.85
C VAL A 138 -1.14 -18.03 4.60
N ASP A 139 -0.91 -19.34 4.46
CA ASP A 139 -1.50 -20.11 3.37
C ASP A 139 -2.97 -20.45 3.72
N HIS A 140 -3.90 -19.85 2.99
CA HIS A 140 -5.33 -20.08 3.15
C HIS A 140 -5.88 -21.17 2.21
N SER A 141 -5.04 -21.84 1.42
CA SER A 141 -5.45 -22.86 0.45
C SER A 141 -6.21 -24.01 1.13
N GLU A 142 -5.75 -24.49 2.28
CA GLU A 142 -6.45 -25.55 3.03
C GLU A 142 -7.85 -25.15 3.49
N LEU A 143 -8.02 -23.93 3.99
CA LEU A 143 -9.34 -23.41 4.38
C LEU A 143 -10.28 -23.32 3.16
N MET A 144 -9.76 -22.88 2.02
CA MET A 144 -10.54 -22.77 0.79
C MET A 144 -10.92 -24.16 0.24
N SER A 145 -10.03 -25.14 0.33
CA SER A 145 -10.32 -26.53 -0.02
C SER A 145 -11.42 -27.13 0.86
N LYS A 146 -11.34 -26.94 2.18
CA LYS A 146 -12.39 -27.40 3.12
C LYS A 146 -13.75 -26.78 2.80
N ARG A 147 -13.81 -25.47 2.54
CA ARG A 147 -15.06 -24.77 2.17
C ARG A 147 -15.63 -25.28 0.85
N LYS A 148 -14.75 -25.60 -0.11
CA LYS A 148 -15.16 -26.19 -1.39
C LYS A 148 -15.79 -27.57 -1.17
N GLU A 149 -15.16 -28.43 -0.37
CA GLU A 149 -15.70 -29.76 -0.04
C GLU A 149 -17.04 -29.68 0.71
N GLU A 150 -17.19 -28.76 1.66
CA GLU A 150 -18.46 -28.52 2.36
C GLU A 150 -19.57 -28.07 1.41
N PHE A 151 -19.25 -27.15 0.49
CA PHE A 151 -20.20 -26.70 -0.52
C PHE A 151 -20.60 -27.81 -1.49
N GLU A 152 -19.66 -28.68 -1.88
CA GLU A 152 -19.94 -29.85 -2.71
C GLU A 152 -20.82 -30.88 -2.01
N LYS A 153 -20.72 -31.02 -0.68
CA LYS A 153 -21.59 -31.90 0.14
C LYS A 153 -23.04 -31.40 0.26
N LEU A 154 -23.29 -30.12 -0.02
CA LEU A 154 -24.62 -29.50 0.02
C LEU A 154 -25.38 -29.61 -1.31
N LYS A 155 -24.73 -30.10 -2.37
CA LYS A 155 -25.32 -30.39 -3.68
C LYS A 155 -25.81 -31.84 -3.76
#